data_AF-A0A445FU30-F1
#
_entry.id   AF-A0A445FU30-F1
#
_cell.length_a   1.000
_cell.length_b   1.000
_cell.length_c   1.000
_cell.angle_alpha   90.00
_cell.angle_beta   90.00
_cell.angle_gamma   90.00
#
_symmetry.space_group_name_H-M   'P 1'
#
loop_
_entity.id
_entity.type
_entity.pdbx_description
1 polymer ?
#
loop_
_entity_poly.entity_id
_entity_poly.type
_entity_poly.pdbx_seq_one_letter_code
_entity_poly.pdbx_strand_id
1 'polypeptide(L)' 'MLDCCLVDIPLEGYPFTWFHSKGTLIVVEEWLDYALTTKDWLDLHPDVELKNTLASMSDHSPITLYVDAQRHVEETKIGI' A
#
# COMPACT_ATOMS: atom_id res chain seq x y z
N MET A 1 10.58 24.20 -1.42
CA MET A 1 9.92 23.11 -2.17
C MET A 1 8.73 23.72 -2.88
N LEU A 2 8.63 23.54 -4.19
CA LEU A 2 7.40 23.85 -4.93
C LEU A 2 6.36 22.80 -4.52
N ASP A 3 5.14 23.24 -4.27
CA ASP A 3 4.01 22.35 -4.04
C ASP A 3 3.66 21.68 -5.38
N CYS A 4 3.81 20.35 -5.45
CA CYS A 4 3.50 19.57 -6.63
C CYS A 4 2.00 19.23 -6.73
N CYS A 5 1.17 19.70 -5.78
CA CYS A 5 -0.26 19.42 -5.71
C CYS A 5 -0.59 17.91 -5.70
N LEU A 6 0.32 17.10 -5.14
CA LEU A 6 0.13 15.67 -4.96
C LEU A 6 -0.46 15.40 -3.58
N VAL A 7 -1.38 14.44 -3.54
CA VAL A 7 -2.01 13.94 -2.32
C VAL A 7 -1.60 12.50 -2.10
N ASP A 8 -1.41 12.13 -0.83
CA ASP A 8 -1.07 10.77 -0.44
C ASP A 8 -2.32 9.90 -0.36
N ILE A 9 -2.25 8.69 -0.91
CA ILE A 9 -3.27 7.66 -0.69
C ILE A 9 -2.88 6.92 0.59
N PRO A 10 -3.71 6.96 1.64
CA PRO A 10 -3.36 6.34 2.91
C PRO A 10 -3.21 4.82 2.76
N LEU A 11 -2.10 4.29 3.27
CA LEU A 11 -1.87 2.85 3.34
C LEU A 11 -2.77 2.23 4.43
N GLU A 12 -3.64 1.32 4.02
CA GLU A 12 -4.50 0.58 4.93
C GLU A 12 -3.81 -0.66 5.48
N GLY A 13 -4.03 -0.91 6.78
CA GLY A 13 -3.48 -2.07 7.47
C GLY A 13 -2.05 -1.83 7.98
N TYR A 14 -1.12 -2.73 7.65
CA TYR A 14 0.24 -2.70 8.18
C TYR A 14 1.06 -1.57 7.54
N PRO A 15 1.55 -0.58 8.30
CA PRO A 15 2.09 0.65 7.71
C PRO A 15 3.55 0.53 7.24
N PHE A 16 4.30 -0.46 7.73
CA PHE A 16 5.73 -0.55 7.45
C PHE A 16 5.99 -1.30 6.15
N THR A 17 6.65 -0.64 5.21
CA THR A 17 6.94 -1.17 3.88
C THR A 17 8.36 -1.68 3.78
N TRP A 18 9.21 -1.41 4.77
CA TRP A 18 10.57 -1.91 4.85
C TRP A 18 10.85 -2.56 6.20
N PHE A 19 11.62 -3.65 6.18
CA PHE A 19 12.01 -4.44 7.33
C PHE A 19 13.50 -4.77 7.26
N HIS A 20 14.22 -4.63 8.37
CA HIS A 20 15.58 -5.11 8.49
C HIS A 20 15.86 -5.81 9.80
N SER A 21 16.45 -7.00 9.69
CA SER A 21 17.01 -7.74 10.81
C SER A 21 18.44 -8.16 10.50
N LYS A 22 19.36 -7.91 11.42
CA LYS A 22 20.78 -8.32 11.32
C LYS A 22 21.00 -9.75 11.84
N GLY A 23 20.04 -10.66 11.65
CA GLY A 23 20.08 -12.00 12.23
C GLY A 23 19.99 -12.01 13.77
N THR A 24 19.48 -10.93 14.36
CA THR A 24 19.23 -10.81 15.80
C THR A 24 17.74 -10.62 16.04
N LEU A 25 17.32 -10.70 17.31
CA LEU A 25 15.94 -10.38 17.70
C LEU A 25 15.61 -8.89 17.57
N ILE A 26 16.60 -8.05 17.25
CA ILE A 26 16.39 -6.64 16.97
C ILE A 26 15.91 -6.51 15.53
N VAL A 27 14.68 -6.05 15.41
CA VAL A 27 13.99 -5.75 14.16
C VAL A 27 13.81 -4.24 14.07
N VAL A 28 14.10 -3.68 12.90
CA VAL A 28 13.75 -2.31 12.55
C VAL A 28 12.77 -2.36 11.39
N GLU A 29 11.73 -1.54 11.48
CA GLU A 29 10.71 -1.40 10.44
C GLU A 29 10.48 0.08 10.16
N GLU A 30 10.33 0.42 8.88
CA GLU A 30 10.17 1.81 8.44
C GLU A 30 9.07 1.91 7.37
N TRP A 31 8.37 3.04 7.38
CA TRP A 31 7.40 3.42 6.35
C TRP A 31 8.13 4.30 5.32
N LEU A 32 8.54 3.69 4.21
CA LEU A 32 9.37 4.34 3.20
C LEU A 32 8.64 4.58 1.88
N ASP A 33 7.64 3.76 1.56
CA ASP A 33 6.95 3.77 0.27
C ASP A 33 5.59 4.46 0.38
N TYR A 34 5.33 5.40 -0.55
CA TYR A 34 4.11 6.21 -0.61
C TYR A 34 3.49 6.11 -2.01
N ALA A 35 2.16 6.17 -2.08
CA ALA A 35 1.43 6.28 -3.34
C ALA A 35 0.85 7.69 -3.45
N LEU A 36 1.52 8.55 -4.22
CA LEU A 36 1.11 9.93 -4.43
C LEU A 36 0.34 10.08 -5.73
N THR A 37 -0.73 10.87 -5.72
CA THR A 37 -1.60 11.08 -6.87
C THR A 37 -2.07 12.53 -6.98
N THR A 38 -2.66 12.92 -8.10
CA THR A 38 -3.32 14.22 -8.24
C THR A 38 -4.77 14.14 -7.76
N LYS A 39 -5.34 15.29 -7.42
CA LYS A 39 -6.77 15.37 -7.06
C LYS A 39 -7.68 14.89 -8.20
N ASP A 40 -7.39 15.29 -9.43
CA ASP A 40 -8.16 14.90 -10.62
C ASP A 40 -8.20 13.38 -10.82
N TRP A 41 -7.11 12.67 -10.51
CA TRP A 41 -7.07 11.22 -10.61
C TRP A 41 -7.91 10.54 -9.52
N LEU A 42 -7.90 11.04 -8.27
CA LEU A 42 -8.79 10.56 -7.21
C LEU A 42 -10.26 10.83 -7.52
N ASP A 43 -10.58 11.93 -8.20
CA ASP A 43 -11.96 12.23 -8.58
C ASP A 43 -12.48 11.24 -9.64
N LEU A 44 -11.59 10.65 -10.44
CA LEU A 44 -11.91 9.56 -11.38
C LEU A 44 -11.99 8.19 -10.70
N HIS A 45 -11.26 8.00 -9.60
CA HIS A 45 -11.14 6.74 -8.87
C HIS A 45 -11.40 6.96 -7.37
N PRO A 46 -12.66 7.22 -6.97
CA PRO A 46 -12.98 7.58 -5.58
C PRO A 46 -12.83 6.41 -4.61
N ASP A 47 -12.98 5.17 -5.08
CA ASP A 47 -12.97 3.94 -4.28
C ASP A 47 -11.63 3.19 -4.42
N VAL A 48 -10.53 3.90 -4.16
CA VAL A 48 -9.17 3.34 -4.17
C VAL A 48 -8.77 2.85 -2.79
N GLU A 49 -8.08 1.73 -2.74
CA GLU A 49 -7.49 1.18 -1.52
C GLU A 49 -6.00 0.90 -1.77
N LEU A 50 -5.15 1.38 -0.88
CA LEU A 50 -3.72 1.04 -0.89
C LEU A 50 -3.47 0.06 0.26
N LYS A 51 -2.93 -1.13 -0.05
CA LYS A 51 -2.66 -2.15 0.98
C LYS A 51 -1.23 -2.61 0.95
N ASN A 52 -0.72 -2.90 2.14
CA ASN A 52 0.55 -3.60 2.31
C ASN A 52 0.34 -5.11 2.12
N THR A 53 1.19 -5.73 1.31
CA THR A 53 1.15 -7.17 1.03
C THR A 53 2.50 -7.81 1.39
N LEU A 54 2.49 -9.10 1.72
CA LEU A 54 3.69 -9.76 2.22
C LEU A 54 4.70 -10.03 1.11
N ALA A 55 5.95 -9.60 1.31
CA ALA A 55 7.10 -10.12 0.58
C ALA A 55 7.66 -11.37 1.27
N SER A 56 7.95 -12.41 0.48
CA SER A 56 8.65 -13.60 0.97
C SER A 56 10.17 -13.53 0.79
N MET A 57 10.65 -12.67 -0.11
CA MET A 57 12.05 -12.68 -0.58
C MET A 57 12.69 -11.28 -0.67
N SER A 58 12.07 -10.27 -0.06
CA SER A 58 12.51 -8.87 -0.10
C SER A 58 12.43 -8.28 1.31
N ASP A 59 13.32 -7.34 1.62
CA ASP A 59 13.21 -6.49 2.82
C ASP A 59 12.12 -5.42 2.65
N HIS A 60 11.70 -5.14 1.42
CA HIS A 60 10.51 -4.35 1.12
C HIS A 60 9.26 -5.21 0.94
N SER A 61 8.17 -4.83 1.61
CA SER A 61 6.82 -5.36 1.39
C SER A 61 6.14 -4.58 0.25
N PRO A 62 5.54 -5.24 -0.75
CA PRO A 62 4.87 -4.54 -1.84
C PRO A 62 3.64 -3.77 -1.34
N ILE A 63 3.50 -2.52 -1.78
CA ILE A 63 2.24 -1.77 -1.69
C ILE A 63 1.42 -2.03 -2.95
N THR A 64 0.18 -2.47 -2.77
CA THR A 64 -0.75 -2.78 -3.86
C THR A 64 -1.87 -1.76 -3.87
N LEU A 65 -2.03 -1.06 -4.99
CA LEU A 65 -3.14 -0.15 -5.23
C LEU A 65 -4.27 -0.90 -5.92
N TYR A 66 -5.44 -0.92 -5.29
CA TYR A 66 -6.68 -1.41 -5.86
C TYR A 66 -7.49 -0.23 -6.37
N VAL A 67 -7.88 -0.30 -7.63
CA VAL A 67 -8.80 0.65 -8.27
C VAL A 67 -10.14 -0.07 -8.40
N ASP A 68 -11.24 0.58 -8.01
CA ASP A 68 -12.58 -0.01 -7.93
C ASP A 68 -12.67 -1.14 -6.89
N ALA A 69 -12.21 -0.91 -5.66
CA ALA A 69 -12.07 -1.94 -4.62
C ALA A 69 -13.35 -2.75 -4.32
N GLN A 70 -14.53 -2.17 -4.58
CA GLN A 70 -15.83 -2.86 -4.49
C GLN A 70 -15.94 -4.13 -5.35
N ARG A 71 -15.16 -4.27 -6.44
CA ARG A 71 -15.19 -5.46 -7.32
C ARG A 71 -14.48 -6.68 -6.73
N HIS A 72 -13.56 -6.51 -5.78
CA HIS A 72 -12.75 -7.61 -5.25
C HIS A 72 -13.45 -8.46 -4.17
N VAL A 73 -14.55 -7.95 -3.58
CA VAL A 73 -15.29 -8.68 -2.54
C VAL A 73 -16.10 -9.86 -3.11
N GLU A 74 -16.43 -9.85 -4.41
CA GLU A 74 -17.25 -10.89 -5.02
C GLU A 74 -16.48 -12.18 -5.36
N GLU A 75 -15.16 -12.11 -5.57
CA GLU A 75 -14.36 -13.27 -6.01
C GLU A 75 -13.96 -14.24 -4.88
N THR A 76 -14.10 -13.86 -3.60
CA THR A 76 -13.74 -14.74 -2.47
C THR A 76 -14.90 -15.62 -1.97
N LYS A 77 -16.11 -15.52 -2.54
CA LYS A 77 -17.27 -16.35 -2.12
C LYS A 77 -17.46 -17.67 -2.87
N ILE A 78 -16.54 -18.08 -3.74
CA ILE A 78 -16.60 -19.39 -4.41
C ILE A 78 -15.24 -20.09 -4.39
N GLY A 79 -15.07 -21.03 -3.46
CA GLY A 79 -13.97 -21.99 -3.53
C GLY A 79 -13.62 -22.66 -2.19
N ILE A 80 -14.30 -23.79 -1.92
CA ILE A 80 -14.11 -24.83 -0.88
C ILE A 80 -14.22 -24.45 0.60
#